data_AF-A0A534A9E2-F1
#
_entry.id   AF-A0A534A9E2-F1
#
_cell.length_a   1.000
_cell.length_b   1.000
_cell.length_c   1.000
_cell.angle_alpha   90.00
_cell.angle_beta   90.00
_cell.angle_gamma   90.00
#
_symmetry.space_group_name_H-M   'P 1'
#
loop_
_entity.id
_entity.type
_entity.pdbx_description
1 polymer ?
#
loop_
_entity_poly.entity_id
_entity_poly.type
_entity_poly.pdbx_seq_one_letter_code
_entity_poly.pdbx_strand_id
1 'polypeptide(L)'
;MSERVIISAVPSLRPLARAHKVASFPPQVGMDCRVLVLGTVPSVRSLQLRQSYGHAQNLFWPLMGTLFDAGVELPYAERIRRLQAIGIGIWDVYKRVERRGSLDASIVRASEVPNAIVRLWDLSPAQVGKVFPQTRAADLRLV
;
A
#
# COMPACT_ATOMS: atom_id res chain seq x y z
N MET A 1 -10.93 48.46 -33.81
CA MET A 1 -11.46 47.29 -33.07
C MET A 1 -10.93 46.05 -33.76
N SER A 2 -10.01 45.32 -33.12
CA SER A 2 -9.44 44.08 -33.65
C SER A 2 -9.17 43.19 -32.44
N GLU A 3 -10.14 42.36 -32.07
CA GLU A 3 -9.99 41.36 -31.02
C GLU A 3 -9.10 40.23 -31.54
N ARG A 4 -7.92 40.08 -30.95
CA ARG A 4 -7.10 38.88 -31.11
C ARG A 4 -7.55 37.87 -30.05
N VAL A 5 -8.12 36.77 -30.51
CA VAL A 5 -8.43 35.59 -29.71
C VAL A 5 -7.12 35.05 -29.10
N ILE A 6 -7.00 35.13 -27.78
CA ILE A 6 -5.93 34.46 -27.03
C ILE A 6 -6.31 32.98 -26.97
N ILE A 7 -5.68 32.15 -27.80
CA ILE A 7 -5.78 30.70 -27.69
C ILE A 7 -5.00 30.30 -26.43
N SER A 8 -5.74 30.08 -25.33
CA SER A 8 -5.21 29.52 -24.09
C SER A 8 -4.57 28.17 -24.39
N ALA A 9 -3.28 28.03 -24.10
CA ALA A 9 -2.52 26.82 -24.33
C ALA A 9 -3.12 25.64 -23.55
N VAL A 10 -3.50 24.58 -24.26
CA VAL A 10 -3.85 23.28 -23.67
C VAL A 10 -2.62 22.82 -22.85
N PRO A 11 -2.78 22.41 -21.57
CA PRO A 11 -1.65 21.92 -20.79
C PRO A 11 -1.00 20.73 -21.52
N SER A 12 0.31 20.79 -21.69
CA SER A 12 1.09 19.76 -22.37
C SER A 12 0.77 18.37 -21.79
N LEU A 13 0.29 17.46 -22.65
CA LEU A 13 0.08 16.06 -22.33
C LEU A 13 1.43 15.46 -21.93
N ARG A 14 1.67 15.28 -20.62
CA ARG A 14 2.76 14.42 -20.16
C ARG A 14 2.53 13.03 -20.77
N PRO A 15 3.56 12.38 -21.34
CA PRO A 15 3.42 11.01 -21.81
C PRO A 15 2.82 10.15 -20.68
N LEU A 16 1.67 9.52 -20.93
CA LEU A 16 1.10 8.58 -19.98
C LEU A 16 2.13 7.48 -19.76
N ALA A 17 2.64 7.37 -18.53
CA ALA A 17 3.56 6.30 -18.18
C ALA A 17 2.97 4.95 -18.62
N ARG A 18 3.78 4.09 -19.24
CA ARG A 18 3.32 2.76 -19.64
C ARG A 18 2.83 1.99 -18.41
N ALA A 19 1.74 1.24 -18.59
CA ALA A 19 1.26 0.34 -17.56
C ALA A 19 2.31 -0.77 -17.34
N HIS A 20 2.56 -1.12 -16.09
CA HIS A 20 3.44 -2.21 -15.72
C HIS A 20 2.76 -3.08 -14.67
N LYS A 21 3.14 -4.36 -14.63
CA LYS A 21 2.63 -5.30 -13.63
C LYS A 21 3.34 -5.06 -12.30
N VAL A 22 2.55 -4.99 -11.23
CA VAL A 22 3.01 -4.87 -9.86
C VAL A 22 2.43 -6.04 -9.07
N ALA A 23 3.27 -6.69 -8.26
CA ALA A 23 2.86 -7.75 -7.34
C ALA A 23 3.07 -7.31 -5.88
N SER A 24 2.22 -7.80 -4.98
CA SER A 24 2.40 -7.60 -3.55
C SER A 24 3.61 -8.34 -3.02
N PHE A 25 4.07 -7.93 -1.84
CA PHE A 25 4.95 -8.77 -1.04
C PHE A 25 4.17 -9.96 -0.44
N PRO A 26 4.87 -11.00 0.06
CA PRO A 26 4.27 -11.97 0.96
C PRO A 26 3.69 -11.29 2.22
N PRO A 27 2.68 -11.86 2.88
CA PRO A 27 2.16 -11.33 4.12
C PRO A 27 3.28 -11.30 5.18
N GLN A 28 3.43 -10.16 5.86
CA GLN A 28 4.44 -9.97 6.90
C GLN A 28 3.74 -10.01 8.25
N VAL A 29 3.33 -11.20 8.65
CA VAL A 29 2.51 -11.46 9.84
C VAL A 29 3.24 -12.39 10.81
N GLY A 30 3.07 -12.16 12.12
CA GLY A 30 3.50 -13.08 13.17
C GLY A 30 2.41 -14.09 13.51
N MET A 31 2.72 -15.10 14.33
CA MET A 31 1.73 -16.11 14.75
C MET A 31 0.57 -15.50 15.54
N ASP A 32 0.87 -14.55 16.42
CA ASP A 32 -0.10 -13.87 17.28
C ASP A 32 -0.64 -12.57 16.66
N CYS A 33 -0.76 -12.53 15.33
CA CYS A 33 -1.29 -11.38 14.61
C CYS A 33 -2.75 -11.12 15.01
N ARG A 34 -3.02 -9.91 15.51
CA ARG A 34 -4.35 -9.46 15.97
C ARG A 34 -4.86 -8.30 15.13
N VAL A 35 -3.96 -7.51 14.54
CA VAL A 35 -4.27 -6.38 13.67
C VAL A 35 -3.50 -6.54 12.37
N LEU A 36 -4.20 -6.42 11.23
CA LEU A 36 -3.58 -6.43 9.91
C LEU A 36 -3.77 -5.08 9.23
N VAL A 37 -2.66 -4.38 8.98
CA VAL A 37 -2.68 -3.13 8.21
C VAL A 37 -2.50 -3.45 6.73
N LEU A 38 -3.44 -2.98 5.90
CA LEU A 38 -3.44 -3.25 4.47
C LEU A 38 -3.07 -2.01 3.67
N GLY A 39 -1.99 -2.13 2.90
CA GLY A 39 -1.73 -1.27 1.75
C GLY A 39 -2.56 -1.72 0.54
N THR A 40 -2.63 -0.91 -0.52
CA THR A 40 -3.25 -1.35 -1.78
C THR A 40 -2.38 -2.35 -2.50
N VAL A 41 -1.17 -1.92 -2.85
CA VAL A 41 -0.13 -2.65 -3.57
C VAL A 41 1.18 -1.83 -3.48
N PRO A 42 2.38 -2.44 -3.45
CA PRO A 42 3.63 -1.72 -3.21
C PRO A 42 3.87 -0.59 -4.21
N SER A 43 4.27 0.58 -3.73
CA SER A 43 4.72 1.70 -4.59
C SER A 43 6.02 1.35 -5.31
N VAL A 44 6.38 2.09 -6.37
CA VAL A 44 7.67 1.89 -7.07
C VAL A 44 8.84 1.94 -6.09
N ARG A 45 8.81 2.87 -5.13
CA ARG A 45 9.84 2.98 -4.11
C ARG A 45 9.88 1.78 -3.17
N SER A 46 8.71 1.26 -2.79
CA SER A 46 8.60 0.06 -1.95
C SER A 46 9.23 -1.16 -2.65
N LEU A 47 8.96 -1.33 -3.95
CA LEU A 47 9.55 -2.38 -4.78
C LEU A 47 11.08 -2.25 -4.89
N GLN A 48 11.57 -1.05 -5.16
CA GLN A 48 13.02 -0.77 -5.25
C GLN A 48 13.75 -1.13 -3.96
N LEU A 49 13.17 -0.77 -2.82
CA LEU A 49 13.74 -1.06 -1.50
C LEU A 49 13.49 -2.50 -1.03
N ARG A 50 12.55 -3.21 -1.66
CA ARG A 50 11.96 -4.46 -1.16
C ARG A 50 11.40 -4.31 0.26
N GLN A 51 10.74 -3.18 0.51
CA GLN A 51 10.20 -2.80 1.81
C GLN A 51 8.81 -2.20 1.65
N SER A 52 7.85 -2.71 2.41
CA SER A 52 6.51 -2.11 2.53
C SER A 52 6.60 -0.67 3.03
N TYR A 53 5.76 0.21 2.48
CA TYR A 53 5.69 1.63 2.82
C TYR A 53 7.02 2.40 2.63
N GLY A 54 7.83 2.03 1.64
CA GLY A 54 9.19 2.57 1.45
C GLY A 54 9.27 4.01 0.92
N HIS A 55 8.15 4.66 0.60
CA HIS A 55 8.15 6.04 0.10
C HIS A 55 8.35 7.04 1.25
N ALA A 56 9.26 8.00 1.13
CA ALA A 56 9.61 8.91 2.23
C ALA A 56 8.43 9.77 2.75
N GLN A 57 7.45 10.06 1.88
CA GLN A 57 6.21 10.76 2.27
C GLN A 57 5.15 9.85 2.90
N ASN A 58 5.37 8.53 2.94
CA ASN A 58 4.43 7.62 3.60
C ASN A 58 4.63 7.69 5.12
N LEU A 59 3.55 7.98 5.85
CA LEU A 59 3.58 8.21 7.30
C LEU A 59 3.47 6.93 8.13
N PHE A 60 3.37 5.75 7.51
CA PHE A 60 3.24 4.49 8.25
C PHE A 60 4.41 4.28 9.21
N TRP A 61 5.65 4.30 8.73
CA TRP A 61 6.82 4.07 9.59
C TRP A 61 7.05 5.17 10.64
N PRO A 62 6.93 6.48 10.32
CA PRO A 62 6.91 7.51 11.35
C PRO A 62 5.87 7.27 12.45
N LEU A 63 4.64 6.92 12.08
CA LEU A 63 3.57 6.64 13.04
C LEU A 63 3.87 5.41 13.90
N MET A 64 4.35 4.33 13.29
CA MET A 64 4.76 3.12 14.03
C MET A 64 5.96 3.39 14.95
N GLY A 65 6.84 4.31 14.57
CA GLY A 65 7.92 4.81 15.44
C GLY A 65 7.38 5.50 16.68
N THR A 66 6.47 6.46 16.51
CA THR A 66 5.87 7.20 17.64
C THR A 66 5.05 6.31 18.57
N LEU A 67 4.32 5.34 18.03
CA LEU A 67 3.39 4.52 18.83
C LEU A 67 4.05 3.28 19.45
N PHE A 68 5.04 2.69 18.77
CA PHE A 68 5.53 1.34 19.06
C PHE A 68 7.06 1.20 18.95
N ASP A 69 7.79 2.31 18.89
CA ASP A 69 9.24 2.35 18.68
C ASP A 69 9.68 1.52 17.46
N ALA A 70 8.86 1.48 16.40
CA ALA A 70 9.12 0.72 15.17
C ALA A 70 9.37 1.65 13.97
N GLY A 71 10.18 2.69 14.16
CA GLY A 71 10.32 3.81 13.23
C GLY A 71 11.37 3.63 12.14
N VAL A 72 11.53 4.67 11.32
CA VAL A 72 12.43 4.69 10.15
C VAL A 72 13.91 4.60 10.50
N GLU A 73 14.27 4.93 11.75
CA GLU A 73 15.60 4.83 12.32
C GLU A 73 16.11 3.39 12.44
N LEU A 74 15.19 2.41 12.45
CA LEU A 74 15.53 1.01 12.58
C LEU A 74 15.74 0.33 11.21
N PRO A 75 16.61 -0.71 11.14
CA PRO A 75 16.62 -1.63 10.01
C PRO A 75 15.23 -2.21 9.75
N TYR A 76 14.87 -2.40 8.48
CA TYR A 76 13.52 -2.84 8.11
C TYR A 76 13.08 -4.13 8.80
N ALA A 77 13.98 -5.12 8.88
CA ALA A 77 13.69 -6.38 9.55
C ALA A 77 13.36 -6.18 11.04
N GLU A 78 14.02 -5.24 11.71
CA GLU A 78 13.77 -4.92 13.12
C GLU A 78 12.42 -4.23 13.31
N ARG A 79 12.03 -3.32 12.40
CA ARG A 79 10.69 -2.73 12.42
C ARG A 79 9.60 -3.79 12.32
N ILE A 80 9.76 -4.74 11.38
CA ILE A 80 8.82 -5.84 11.20
C ILE A 80 8.74 -6.70 12.45
N ARG A 81 9.90 -7.07 13.04
CA ARG A 81 9.95 -7.85 14.27
C ARG A 81 9.19 -7.17 15.42
N ARG A 82 9.36 -5.86 15.60
CA ARG A 82 8.66 -5.08 16.63
C ARG A 82 7.14 -5.09 16.44
N LEU A 83 6.68 -4.85 15.21
CA LEU A 83 5.25 -4.93 14.89
C LEU A 83 4.69 -6.33 15.17
N GLN A 84 5.38 -7.38 14.73
CA GLN A 84 4.93 -8.75 14.96
C GLN A 84 4.88 -9.12 16.45
N ALA A 85 5.84 -8.65 17.24
CA ALA A 85 5.87 -8.89 18.69
C ALA A 85 4.66 -8.30 19.43
N ILE A 86 4.06 -7.23 18.90
CA ILE A 86 2.83 -6.62 19.44
C ILE A 86 1.56 -7.07 18.69
N GLY A 87 1.66 -8.08 17.85
CA GLY A 87 0.53 -8.64 17.11
C GLY A 87 0.05 -7.78 15.93
N ILE A 88 0.90 -6.90 15.39
CA ILE A 88 0.62 -6.14 14.16
C ILE A 88 1.30 -6.83 12.98
N GLY A 89 0.49 -7.18 11.99
CA GLY A 89 0.93 -7.64 10.68
C GLY A 89 0.71 -6.58 9.60
N ILE A 90 1.45 -6.66 8.51
CA ILE A 90 1.25 -5.82 7.32
C ILE A 90 1.16 -6.65 6.05
N TRP A 91 0.27 -6.23 5.14
CA TRP A 91 0.15 -6.82 3.81
C TRP A 91 -0.50 -5.84 2.82
N ASP A 92 -0.90 -6.35 1.65
CA ASP A 92 -1.52 -5.60 0.57
C ASP A 92 -2.88 -6.20 0.17
N VAL A 93 -3.83 -5.36 -0.26
CA VAL A 93 -5.15 -5.76 -0.77
C VAL A 93 -5.02 -6.56 -2.06
N TYR A 94 -4.23 -6.06 -3.01
CA TYR A 94 -4.08 -6.71 -4.31
C TYR A 94 -2.81 -7.53 -4.35
N LYS A 95 -2.96 -8.82 -4.67
CA LYS A 95 -1.87 -9.72 -5.01
C LYS A 95 -1.10 -9.22 -6.23
N ARG A 96 -1.84 -8.72 -7.22
CA ARG A 96 -1.28 -8.24 -8.48
C ARG A 96 -2.21 -7.24 -9.16
N VAL A 97 -1.63 -6.23 -9.79
CA VAL A 97 -2.33 -5.26 -10.65
C VAL A 97 -1.44 -4.86 -11.83
N GLU A 98 -2.03 -4.21 -12.82
CA GLU A 98 -1.34 -3.32 -13.75
C GLU A 98 -1.57 -1.86 -13.32
N ARG A 99 -0.50 -1.06 -13.27
CA ARG A 99 -0.56 0.35 -12.85
C ARG A 99 0.33 1.23 -13.71
N ARG A 100 -0.12 2.47 -13.97
CA ARG A 100 0.72 3.52 -14.57
C ARG A 100 1.30 4.40 -13.46
N GLY A 101 2.61 4.36 -13.27
CA GLY A 101 3.26 5.04 -12.14
C GLY A 101 2.93 4.40 -10.78
N SER A 102 2.89 5.21 -9.71
CA SER A 102 2.69 4.72 -8.33
C SER A 102 1.35 5.07 -7.69
N LEU A 103 0.51 5.86 -8.37
CA LEU A 103 -0.77 6.30 -7.81
C LEU A 103 -1.83 5.22 -7.96
N ASP A 104 -2.58 4.95 -6.90
CA ASP A 104 -3.64 3.94 -6.93
C ASP A 104 -4.78 4.30 -7.90
N ALA A 105 -5.02 5.58 -8.12
CA ALA A 105 -5.95 6.06 -9.17
C ALA A 105 -5.54 5.64 -10.59
N SER A 106 -4.29 5.21 -10.79
CA SER A 106 -3.76 4.73 -12.07
C SER A 106 -3.77 3.19 -12.20
N ILE A 107 -4.39 2.48 -11.26
CA ILE A 107 -4.60 1.03 -11.33
C ILE A 107 -5.63 0.74 -12.43
N VAL A 108 -5.31 -0.24 -13.28
CA VAL A 108 -6.22 -0.72 -14.31
C VAL A 108 -7.20 -1.70 -13.66
N ARG A 109 -8.46 -1.30 -13.46
CA ARG A 109 -9.49 -2.08 -12.76
C ARG A 109 -9.60 -3.54 -13.22
N ALA A 110 -9.60 -3.79 -14.54
CA ALA A 110 -9.71 -5.14 -15.09
C ALA A 110 -8.52 -6.07 -14.78
N SER A 111 -7.41 -5.53 -14.25
CA SER A 111 -6.20 -6.30 -13.90
C SER A 111 -6.11 -6.66 -12.41
N GLU A 112 -7.06 -6.20 -11.60
CA GLU A 112 -7.06 -6.39 -10.14
C GLU A 112 -7.19 -7.86 -9.78
N VAL A 113 -6.18 -8.38 -9.08
CA VAL A 113 -6.21 -9.72 -8.47
C VAL A 113 -6.06 -9.54 -6.96
N PRO A 114 -7.10 -9.78 -6.15
CA PRO A 114 -7.02 -9.62 -4.70
C PRO A 114 -6.14 -10.69 -4.05
N ASN A 115 -5.54 -10.35 -2.91
CA ASN A 115 -4.95 -11.32 -1.99
C ASN A 115 -6.06 -12.07 -1.23
N ALA A 116 -5.76 -13.30 -0.79
CA ALA A 116 -6.68 -14.12 -0.02
C ALA A 116 -6.66 -13.73 1.47
N ILE A 117 -7.03 -12.48 1.78
CA ILE A 117 -6.95 -11.90 3.12
C ILE A 117 -7.82 -12.67 4.12
N VAL A 118 -9.05 -13.02 3.75
CA VAL A 118 -9.96 -13.81 4.59
C VAL A 118 -9.31 -15.15 4.97
N ARG A 119 -8.75 -15.86 3.98
CA ARG A 119 -8.06 -17.13 4.23
C ARG A 119 -6.84 -16.99 5.13
N LEU A 120 -6.08 -15.90 5.00
CA LEU A 120 -4.96 -15.63 5.91
C LEU A 120 -5.48 -15.40 7.35
N TRP A 121 -6.60 -14.69 7.46
CA TRP A 121 -7.20 -14.32 8.75
C TRP A 121 -7.78 -15.53 9.48
N ASP A 122 -8.52 -16.39 8.78
CA ASP A 122 -9.13 -17.60 9.34
C ASP A 122 -8.11 -18.59 9.92
N LEU A 123 -6.86 -18.53 9.45
CA LEU A 123 -5.77 -19.39 9.91
C LEU A 123 -5.05 -18.84 11.17
N SER A 124 -5.36 -17.62 11.62
CA SER A 124 -4.70 -17.03 12.80
C SER A 124 -5.51 -17.32 14.08
N PRO A 125 -4.92 -17.95 15.11
CA PRO A 125 -5.65 -18.30 16.35
C PRO A 125 -5.87 -17.13 17.34
N ALA A 126 -5.21 -15.97 17.18
CA ALA A 126 -5.11 -14.93 18.20
C ALA A 126 -5.99 -13.67 17.96
N GLN A 127 -7.10 -13.81 17.25
CA GLN A 127 -7.83 -12.71 16.60
C GLN A 127 -8.44 -11.67 17.58
N VAL A 128 -8.13 -10.38 17.36
CA VAL A 128 -8.92 -9.22 17.83
C VAL A 128 -9.01 -8.22 16.67
N GLY A 129 -9.97 -8.47 15.78
CA GLY A 129 -9.95 -7.98 14.39
C GLY A 129 -10.13 -6.48 14.19
N LYS A 130 -9.12 -5.87 13.57
CA LYS A 130 -9.28 -4.66 12.76
C LYS A 130 -8.35 -4.73 11.54
N VAL A 131 -8.95 -4.60 10.36
CA VAL A 131 -8.27 -4.43 9.09
C VAL A 131 -8.31 -2.95 8.75
N PHE A 132 -7.15 -2.31 8.62
CA PHE A 132 -7.06 -0.89 8.30
C PHE A 132 -6.53 -0.72 6.87
N PRO A 133 -7.40 -0.46 5.88
CA PRO A 133 -6.94 -0.03 4.57
C PRO A 133 -6.37 1.38 4.67
N GLN A 134 -5.15 1.57 4.18
CA GLN A 134 -4.53 2.89 4.02
C GLN A 134 -5.07 3.67 2.81
N THR A 135 -6.05 3.12 2.08
CA THR A 135 -6.61 3.72 0.86
C THR A 135 -8.03 4.21 0.97
N ARG A 136 -8.47 4.99 -0.03
CA ARG A 136 -9.86 5.44 -0.16
C ARG A 136 -10.80 4.25 0.06
N ALA A 137 -11.66 4.41 1.06
CA ALA A 137 -12.57 3.42 1.65
C ALA A 137 -13.62 2.78 0.71
N ALA A 138 -13.49 2.92 -0.62
CA ALA A 138 -14.54 2.53 -1.56
C ALA A 138 -14.51 1.03 -1.96
N ASP A 139 -13.37 0.34 -1.83
CA ASP A 139 -13.21 -0.99 -2.47
C ASP A 139 -13.12 -2.18 -1.49
N LEU A 140 -13.28 -1.96 -0.18
CA LEU A 140 -13.27 -3.04 0.81
C LEU A 140 -14.63 -3.14 1.50
N ARG A 141 -15.53 -3.92 0.91
CA ARG A 141 -16.57 -4.61 1.69
C ARG A 141 -15.89 -5.76 2.42
N LEU A 142 -15.20 -5.43 3.51
CA LEU A 142 -14.80 -6.42 4.50
C LEU A 142 -16.11 -6.87 5.18
N VAL A 143 -16.41 -8.15 5.02
CA VAL A 143 -17.53 -8.84 5.68
C VAL A 143 -17.27 -8.88 7.18
#